data_AF-A0A3C1GTB4-F1
#
_entry.id   AF-A0A3C1GTB4-F1
#
_cell.length_a   1.000
_cell.length_b   1.000
_cell.length_c   1.000
_cell.angle_alpha   90.00
_cell.angle_beta   90.00
_cell.angle_gamma   90.00
#
_symmetry.space_group_name_H-M   'P 1'
#
loop_
_entity.id
_entity.type
_entity.pdbx_description
1 polymer ?
#
loop_
_entity_poly.entity_id
_entity_poly.type
_entity_poly.pdbx_seq_one_letter_code
_entity_poly.pdbx_strand_id
1 'polypeptide(L)'
;MKHLHMLLVFILIGLFIYQSFLVLSANRRAPRPVKIANHILYALVIVTGAWMLMQLMSVNAPVQWVFAKIILLVAAISASVKAFSINAAPTQSKVGILIAGVAYIGIVILAYAKPANLF
;
A
#
# COMPACT_ATOMS: atom_id res chain seq x y z
N MET A 1 -16.56 -9.00 -3.03
CA MET A 1 -15.58 -8.37 -2.11
C MET A 1 -14.15 -8.29 -2.68
N LYS A 2 -13.59 -9.37 -3.27
CA LYS A 2 -12.23 -9.34 -3.85
C LYS A 2 -12.02 -8.21 -4.87
N HIS A 3 -12.96 -8.02 -5.81
CA HIS A 3 -12.84 -6.97 -6.84
C HIS A 3 -12.81 -5.57 -6.25
N LEU A 4 -13.63 -5.31 -5.21
CA LEU A 4 -13.63 -4.03 -4.50
C LEU A 4 -12.29 -3.78 -3.79
N HIS A 5 -11.76 -4.77 -3.07
CA HIS A 5 -10.46 -4.65 -2.40
C HIS A 5 -9.34 -4.37 -3.41
N MET A 6 -9.32 -5.09 -4.54
CA MET A 6 -8.34 -4.85 -5.61
C MET A 6 -8.45 -3.43 -6.18
N LEU A 7 -9.66 -2.93 -6.42
CA LEU A 7 -9.88 -1.56 -6.88
C LEU A 7 -9.33 -0.54 -5.87
N LEU A 8 -9.61 -0.72 -4.57
CA LEU A 8 -9.09 0.15 -3.52
C LEU A 8 -7.55 0.17 -3.48
N VAL A 9 -6.91 -1.01 -3.63
CA VAL A 9 -5.45 -1.12 -3.70
C VAL A 9 -4.90 -0.39 -4.92
N PHE A 10 -5.52 -0.50 -6.09
CA PHE A 10 -5.07 0.22 -7.28
C PHE A 10 -5.25 1.75 -7.16
N ILE A 11 -6.36 2.22 -6.58
CA ILE A 11 -6.56 3.65 -6.31
C ILE A 11 -5.50 4.15 -5.33
N LEU A 12 -5.21 3.38 -4.28
CA LEU A 12 -4.18 3.71 -3.30
C LEU A 12 -2.79 3.83 -3.96
N ILE A 13 -2.42 2.88 -4.82
CA ILE A 13 -1.17 2.93 -5.59
C ILE A 13 -1.15 4.14 -6.53
N GLY A 14 -2.27 4.45 -7.20
CA GLY A 14 -2.41 5.64 -8.04
C GLY A 14 -2.16 6.95 -7.26
N LEU A 15 -2.75 7.07 -6.06
CA LEU A 15 -2.49 8.22 -5.18
C LEU A 15 -1.04 8.28 -4.71
N PHE A 16 -0.41 7.13 -4.42
CA PHE A 16 1.00 7.07 -4.08
C PHE A 16 1.88 7.58 -5.24
N ILE A 17 1.61 7.14 -6.47
CA ILE A 17 2.33 7.60 -7.68
C ILE A 17 2.14 9.11 -7.86
N TYR A 18 0.91 9.61 -7.76
CA TYR A 18 0.62 11.04 -7.87
C TYR A 18 1.38 11.87 -6.83
N GLN A 19 1.36 11.47 -5.55
CA GLN A 19 2.09 12.16 -4.49
C GLN A 19 3.60 12.10 -4.71
N SER A 20 4.12 10.97 -5.18
CA SER A 20 5.54 10.80 -5.51
C SER A 20 5.95 11.72 -6.65
N PHE A 21 5.13 11.84 -7.70
CA PHE A 21 5.38 12.76 -8.81
C PHE A 21 5.44 14.22 -8.36
N LEU A 22 4.50 14.66 -7.52
CA LEU A 22 4.50 16.03 -6.99
C LEU A 22 5.79 16.34 -6.22
N VAL A 23 6.24 15.42 -5.37
CA VAL A 23 7.44 15.60 -4.56
C VAL A 23 8.72 15.54 -5.39
N LEU A 24 8.82 14.60 -6.33
CA LEU A 24 10.05 14.38 -7.11
C LEU A 24 10.20 15.36 -8.29
N SER A 25 9.11 15.68 -8.98
CA SER A 25 9.17 16.48 -10.21
C SER A 25 8.94 17.97 -9.93
N ALA A 26 7.96 18.30 -9.08
CA ALA A 26 7.56 19.69 -8.87
C ALA A 26 8.08 20.27 -7.54
N ASN A 27 8.74 19.44 -6.71
CA ASN A 27 9.05 19.77 -5.31
C ASN A 27 7.84 20.36 -4.56
N ARG A 28 6.65 19.87 -4.92
CA ARG A 28 5.34 20.28 -4.38
C ARG A 28 4.77 19.19 -3.51
N ARG A 29 3.88 19.59 -2.61
CA ARG A 29 3.17 18.68 -1.73
C ARG A 29 1.74 18.50 -2.20
N ALA A 30 1.22 17.30 -1.95
CA ALA A 30 -0.17 17.03 -2.23
C ALA A 30 -1.09 17.91 -1.36
N PRO A 31 -2.20 18.40 -1.92
CA PRO A 31 -3.15 19.23 -1.19
C PRO A 31 -3.86 18.41 -0.11
N ARG A 32 -4.45 19.08 0.89
CA ARG A 32 -5.13 18.44 2.04
C ARG A 32 -6.14 17.35 1.63
N PRO A 33 -7.00 17.54 0.61
CA PRO A 33 -7.98 16.51 0.21
C PRO A 33 -7.32 15.19 -0.18
N VAL A 34 -6.17 15.24 -0.86
CA VAL A 34 -5.43 14.03 -1.28
C VAL A 34 -4.89 13.27 -0.06
N LYS A 35 -4.41 13.99 0.96
CA LYS A 35 -3.93 13.37 2.20
C LYS A 35 -5.05 12.68 2.97
N ILE A 36 -6.23 13.32 3.04
CA ILE A 36 -7.43 12.78 3.68
C ILE A 36 -7.89 11.52 2.92
N ALA A 37 -7.99 11.60 1.59
CA ALA A 37 -8.34 10.46 0.75
C ALA A 37 -7.38 9.28 0.96
N ASN A 38 -6.08 9.55 1.06
CA ASN A 38 -5.07 8.52 1.30
C ASN A 38 -5.26 7.81 2.66
N HIS A 39 -5.57 8.57 3.72
CA HIS A 39 -5.87 7.98 5.04
C HIS A 39 -7.13 7.10 5.01
N ILE A 40 -8.19 7.59 4.36
CA ILE A 40 -9.44 6.82 4.21
C ILE A 40 -9.17 5.53 3.42
N LEU A 41 -8.41 5.61 2.32
CA LEU A 41 -8.07 4.43 1.52
C LEU A 41 -7.22 3.43 2.27
N TYR A 42 -6.24 3.86 3.08
CA TYR A 42 -5.51 2.92 3.96
C TYR A 42 -6.46 2.19 4.91
N ALA A 43 -7.37 2.91 5.57
CA ALA A 43 -8.35 2.30 6.46
C ALA A 43 -9.24 1.29 5.70
N LEU A 44 -9.77 1.66 4.54
CA LEU A 44 -10.60 0.77 3.72
C LEU A 44 -9.84 -0.47 3.25
N VAL A 45 -8.58 -0.33 2.80
CA VAL A 45 -7.73 -1.45 2.38
C VAL A 45 -7.46 -2.38 3.55
N ILE A 46 -7.16 -1.86 4.75
CA ILE A 46 -6.94 -2.66 5.96
C ILE A 46 -8.21 -3.43 6.35
N VAL A 47 -9.36 -2.75 6.42
CA VAL A 47 -10.63 -3.38 6.82
C VAL A 47 -11.06 -4.45 5.82
N THR A 48 -11.05 -4.13 4.53
CA THR A 48 -11.42 -5.09 3.48
C THR A 48 -10.41 -6.24 3.36
N GLY A 49 -9.12 -5.97 3.60
CA GLY A 49 -8.07 -7.00 3.65
C GLY A 49 -8.22 -7.94 4.85
N ALA A 50 -8.53 -7.40 6.03
CA ALA A 50 -8.81 -8.20 7.23
C ALA A 50 -10.05 -9.09 7.05
N TRP A 51 -11.10 -8.58 6.41
CA TRP A 51 -12.27 -9.38 6.06
C TRP A 51 -11.90 -10.55 5.13
N MET A 52 -11.12 -10.28 4.08
CA MET A 52 -10.64 -11.34 3.19
C MET A 52 -9.74 -12.34 3.93
N LEU A 53 -8.92 -11.89 4.86
CA LEU A 53 -8.09 -12.78 5.66
C LEU A 53 -8.93 -13.80 6.45
N MET A 54 -10.05 -13.39 7.05
CA MET A 54 -10.96 -14.33 7.73
C MET A 54 -11.43 -15.46 6.80
N GLN A 55 -11.72 -15.14 5.54
CA GLN A 55 -12.11 -16.13 4.52
C GLN A 55 -10.94 -17.04 4.09
N LEU A 56 -9.71 -16.54 4.13
CA LEU A 56 -8.53 -17.33 3.80
C LEU A 56 -8.13 -18.29 4.92
N MET A 57 -8.37 -17.91 6.18
CA MET A 57 -8.13 -18.77 7.33
C MET A 57 -9.05 -20.00 7.31
N SER A 58 -10.26 -19.90 6.76
CA SER A 58 -11.18 -21.05 6.65
C SER A 58 -10.77 -22.08 5.59
N VAL A 59 -9.81 -21.75 4.72
CA VAL A 59 -9.32 -22.65 3.65
C VAL A 59 -7.83 -22.99 3.79
N ASN A 60 -7.27 -22.84 5.00
CA ASN A 60 -5.86 -23.15 5.31
C ASN A 60 -4.86 -22.47 4.34
N ALA A 61 -5.11 -21.19 4.02
CA ALA A 61 -4.17 -20.42 3.22
C ALA A 61 -2.78 -20.36 3.88
N PRO A 62 -1.68 -20.38 3.11
CA PRO A 62 -0.34 -20.35 3.68
C PRO A 62 -0.10 -19.07 4.47
N VAL A 63 0.17 -19.25 5.76
CA VAL A 63 0.33 -18.18 6.74
C VAL A 63 1.47 -17.24 6.32
N GLN A 64 2.58 -17.77 5.81
CA GLN A 64 3.73 -16.98 5.37
C GLN A 64 3.37 -15.99 4.24
N TRP A 65 2.53 -16.41 3.30
CA TRP A 65 2.09 -15.56 2.19
C TRP A 65 1.22 -14.39 2.67
N VAL A 66 0.37 -14.63 3.68
CA VAL A 66 -0.42 -13.57 4.32
C VAL A 66 0.49 -12.60 5.07
N PHE A 67 1.38 -13.12 5.93
CA PHE A 67 2.28 -12.28 6.73
C PHE A 67 3.19 -11.43 5.86
N ALA A 68 3.70 -11.96 4.74
CA ALA A 68 4.48 -11.18 3.79
C ALA A 68 3.71 -9.96 3.27
N LYS A 69 2.42 -10.10 2.95
CA LYS A 69 1.57 -8.98 2.52
C LYS A 69 1.35 -7.95 3.62
N ILE A 70 1.15 -8.40 4.86
CA ILE A 70 0.96 -7.51 6.01
C ILE A 70 2.24 -6.71 6.27
N ILE A 71 3.41 -7.36 6.26
CA ILE A 71 4.70 -6.71 6.46
C ILE A 71 4.95 -5.67 5.36
N LEU A 72 4.70 -6.01 4.09
CA LEU A 72 4.83 -5.07 2.99
C LEU A 72 3.83 -3.90 3.10
N LEU A 73 2.60 -4.15 3.56
CA LEU A 73 1.62 -3.08 3.77
C LEU A 73 2.09 -2.11 4.88
N VAL A 74 2.57 -2.63 6.00
CA VAL A 74 3.12 -1.81 7.09
C VAL A 74 4.33 -1.01 6.61
N ALA A 75 5.21 -1.64 5.83
CA ALA A 75 6.37 -0.96 5.23
C ALA A 75 5.93 0.16 4.28
N ALA A 76 4.97 -0.11 3.40
CA ALA A 76 4.44 0.87 2.44
C ALA A 76 3.79 2.08 3.13
N ILE A 77 2.96 1.85 4.15
CA ILE A 77 2.33 2.91 4.95
C ILE A 77 3.41 3.73 5.67
N SER A 78 4.29 3.06 6.41
CA SER A 78 5.31 3.72 7.23
C SER A 78 6.27 4.56 6.38
N ALA A 79 6.71 4.02 5.25
CA ALA A 79 7.58 4.74 4.32
C ALA A 79 6.85 5.90 3.64
N SER A 80 5.59 5.73 3.25
CA SER A 80 4.77 6.81 2.66
C SER A 80 4.51 7.95 3.64
N VAL A 81 4.20 7.65 4.90
CA VAL A 81 4.00 8.67 5.95
C VAL A 81 5.26 9.51 6.15
N LYS A 82 6.43 8.86 6.21
CA LYS A 82 7.71 9.56 6.30
C LYS A 82 8.02 10.34 5.02
N ALA A 83 7.78 9.76 3.86
CA ALA A 83 8.09 10.37 2.57
C ALA A 83 7.35 11.68 2.32
N PHE A 84 6.07 11.75 2.71
CA PHE A 84 5.17 12.87 2.43
C PHE A 84 4.95 13.79 3.64
N SER A 85 5.78 13.65 4.68
CA SER A 85 5.74 14.50 5.87
C SER A 85 6.12 15.95 5.56
N ILE A 86 5.55 16.87 6.34
CA ILE A 86 5.89 18.31 6.31
C ILE A 86 7.35 18.57 6.73
N ASN A 87 7.92 17.69 7.55
CA ASN A 87 9.27 17.84 8.10
C ASN A 87 10.30 16.95 7.40
N ALA A 88 9.92 16.26 6.31
CA ALA A 88 10.84 15.39 5.60
C ALA A 88 11.90 16.19 4.83
N ALA A 89 13.17 15.89 5.06
CA ALA A 89 14.24 16.36 4.20
C ALA A 89 14.09 15.75 2.78
N PRO A 90 14.55 16.43 1.72
CA PRO A 90 14.42 15.91 0.35
C PRO A 90 14.98 14.50 0.15
N THR A 91 16.08 14.16 0.82
CA THR A 91 16.68 12.81 0.80
C THR A 91 15.79 11.78 1.48
N GLN A 92 15.19 12.12 2.63
CA GLN A 92 14.24 11.26 3.34
C GLN A 92 12.98 11.00 2.50
N SER A 93 12.47 12.03 1.80
CA SER A 93 11.35 11.86 0.88
C SER A 93 11.67 10.91 -0.27
N LYS A 94 12.83 11.07 -0.92
CA LYS A 94 13.27 10.19 -2.02
C LYS A 94 13.42 8.74 -1.56
N VAL A 95 14.10 8.52 -0.44
CA VAL A 95 14.29 7.17 0.12
C VAL A 95 12.97 6.56 0.56
N GLY A 96 12.09 7.34 1.20
CA GLY A 96 10.77 6.87 1.61
C GLY A 96 9.89 6.49 0.42
N ILE A 97 9.91 7.26 -0.68
CA ILE A 97 9.22 6.91 -1.93
C ILE A 97 9.79 5.61 -2.50
N LEU A 98 11.11 5.44 -2.52
CA LEU A 98 11.74 4.22 -3.02
C LEU A 98 11.31 2.98 -2.23
N ILE A 99 11.39 3.04 -0.89
CA ILE A 99 11.00 1.94 -0.01
C ILE A 99 9.51 1.61 -0.17
N ALA A 100 8.64 2.63 -0.19
CA ALA A 100 7.22 2.43 -0.40
C ALA A 100 6.92 1.83 -1.78
N GLY A 101 7.62 2.30 -2.82
CA GLY A 101 7.48 1.79 -4.18
C GLY A 101 7.82 0.30 -4.29
N VAL A 102 8.95 -0.11 -3.72
CA VAL A 102 9.34 -1.54 -3.65
C VAL A 102 8.29 -2.35 -2.89
N ALA A 103 7.79 -1.83 -1.77
CA ALA A 103 6.75 -2.52 -0.99
C ALA A 103 5.44 -2.70 -1.78
N TYR A 104 4.97 -1.66 -2.48
CA TYR A 104 3.78 -1.76 -3.34
C TYR A 104 3.97 -2.74 -4.50
N ILE A 105 5.14 -2.75 -5.15
CA ILE A 105 5.47 -3.74 -6.18
C ILE A 105 5.41 -5.16 -5.61
N GLY A 106 6.01 -5.39 -4.43
CA GLY A 106 5.95 -6.66 -3.74
C GLY A 106 4.52 -7.12 -3.41
N ILE A 107 3.66 -6.20 -2.96
CA ILE A 107 2.24 -6.50 -2.70
C ILE A 107 1.54 -6.98 -3.98
N VAL A 108 1.76 -6.28 -5.10
CA VAL A 108 1.18 -6.64 -6.40
C VAL A 108 1.69 -8.02 -6.85
N ILE A 109 2.99 -8.28 -6.77
CA ILE A 109 3.58 -9.58 -7.11
C ILE A 109 2.94 -10.69 -6.27
N LEU A 110 2.85 -10.54 -4.94
CA LEU A 110 2.20 -11.52 -4.06
C LEU A 110 0.68 -11.64 -4.28
N ALA A 111 0.03 -10.64 -4.88
CA ALA A 111 -1.38 -10.73 -5.25
C ALA A 111 -1.58 -11.69 -6.44
N TYR A 112 -0.64 -11.72 -7.38
CA TYR A 112 -0.65 -12.61 -8.56
C TYR A 112 -0.02 -13.97 -8.29
N ALA A 113 1.12 -14.01 -7.58
CA ALA A 113 1.81 -15.22 -7.14
C ALA A 113 1.06 -15.85 -5.95
N LYS A 114 -0.13 -16.37 -6.22
CA LYS A 114 -0.91 -17.11 -5.24
C LYS A 114 -0.31 -18.50 -5.01
N PRO A 115 -0.34 -19.02 -3.78
CA PRO A 115 0.12 -20.36 -3.51
C PRO A 115 -0.79 -21.43 -4.14
N ALA A 116 -0.17 -22.55 -4.52
CA ALA A 116 -0.79 -23.61 -5.31
C ALA A 116 -1.98 -24.32 -4.63
N ASN A 117 -2.09 -24.23 -3.29
CA ASN A 117 -3.17 -24.81 -2.51
C ASN A 117 -4.46 -23.97 -2.47
N LEU A 118 -4.50 -22.83 -3.18
CA LEU A 118 -5.68 -21.97 -3.32
C LEU A 118 -6.33 -22.10 -4.71
N PHE A 119 -6.12 -23.24 -5.39
CA PHE A 119 -6.72 -23.65 -6.66
C PHE A 119 -7.65 -24.84 -6.47
#